data_AF-A0A382E0E8-F1
#
_entry.id   AF-A0A382E0E8-F1
#
_cell.length_a   1.000
_cell.length_b   1.000
_cell.length_c   1.000
_cell.angle_alpha   90.00
_cell.angle_beta   90.00
_cell.angle_gamma   90.00
#
_symmetry.space_group_name_H-M   'P 1'
#
loop_
_entity.id
_entity.type
_entity.pdbx_description
1 polymer ?
#
loop_
_entity_poly.entity_id
_entity_poly.type
_entity_poly.pdbx_seq_one_letter_code
_entity_poly.pdbx_strand_id
1 'polypeptide(L)'
;MNKNMYLIPLAGLLALLFTYLRAQWVARQDPGTDRMKRIAGYITDGAMAFLRAEYSKLVWFVVAVALLLTYQGSRGDAAKTSALIGLSFAVGALCSALAGFIGMKVATKANVRTAHAARKGLASALTVAFRGGSVMGMGVVGLGVLGLSLLFLFYYGGQGWEIKKVITVLTGFSFGASSIALFARVGGGIYTKAADVGADLVGKVEAGIPEDHPLNPATIADNVG
;
A
#
# COMPACT_ATOMS: atom_id res chain seq x y z
N MET A 1 25.88 20.18 7.35
CA MET A 1 25.00 19.01 7.54
C MET A 1 25.77 17.93 8.30
N ASN A 2 25.25 17.43 9.42
CA ASN A 2 25.86 16.30 10.11
C ASN A 2 25.80 15.05 9.22
N LYS A 3 26.91 14.31 9.09
CA LYS A 3 26.97 13.03 8.35
C LYS A 3 25.88 12.04 8.79
N ASN A 4 25.43 12.15 10.04
CA ASN A 4 24.36 11.35 10.63
C ASN A 4 22.99 11.53 9.95
N MET A 5 22.73 12.66 9.27
CA MET A 5 21.44 12.87 8.58
C MET A 5 21.26 11.96 7.37
N TYR A 6 22.36 11.49 6.75
CA TYR A 6 22.30 10.54 5.64
C TYR A 6 22.03 9.10 6.08
N LEU A 7 22.11 8.80 7.38
CA LEU A 7 21.77 7.48 7.91
C LEU A 7 20.27 7.17 7.79
N ILE A 8 19.41 8.19 7.85
CA ILE A 8 17.95 8.06 7.77
C ILE A 8 17.50 7.59 6.38
N PRO A 9 17.87 8.26 5.26
CA PRO A 9 17.50 7.76 3.92
C PRO A 9 18.17 6.41 3.63
N LEU A 10 19.38 6.15 4.15
CA LEU A 10 20.02 4.85 4.04
C LEU A 10 19.21 3.74 4.72
N ALA A 11 18.68 3.98 5.91
CA ALA A 11 17.79 3.03 6.58
C ALA A 11 16.51 2.78 5.77
N GLY A 12 15.94 3.81 5.15
CA GLY A 12 14.82 3.67 4.21
C GLY A 12 15.16 2.79 3.01
N LEU A 13 16.33 3.01 2.38
CA LEU A 13 16.83 2.19 1.29
C LEU A 13 17.05 0.73 1.70
N LEU A 14 17.62 0.48 2.88
CA LEU A 14 17.81 -0.87 3.41
C LEU A 14 16.46 -1.58 3.67
N ALA A 15 15.46 -0.85 4.16
CA ALA A 15 14.11 -1.37 4.32
C ALA A 15 13.45 -1.73 2.97
N LEU A 16 13.63 -0.91 1.94
CA LEU A 16 13.15 -1.21 0.58
C LEU A 16 13.91 -2.38 -0.06
N LEU A 17 15.22 -2.49 0.17
CA LEU A 17 16.00 -3.63 -0.27
C LEU A 17 15.50 -4.92 0.41
N PHE A 18 15.28 -4.89 1.72
CA PHE A 18 14.69 -6.02 2.45
C PHE A 18 13.32 -6.41 1.89
N THR A 19 12.48 -5.40 1.64
CA THR A 19 11.14 -5.56 1.02
C THR A 19 11.26 -6.27 -0.32
N TYR A 20 12.17 -5.83 -1.18
CA TYR A 20 12.43 -6.44 -2.49
C TYR A 20 12.92 -7.89 -2.35
N LEU A 21 13.91 -8.15 -1.49
CA LEU A 21 14.45 -9.49 -1.27
C LEU A 21 13.39 -10.46 -0.76
N ARG A 22 12.53 -10.01 0.16
CA ARG A 22 11.41 -10.81 0.68
C ARG A 22 10.33 -11.03 -0.37
N ALA A 23 9.99 -10.03 -1.17
CA ALA A 23 9.06 -10.18 -2.29
C ALA A 23 9.56 -11.22 -3.31
N GLN A 24 10.84 -11.17 -3.65
CA GLN A 24 11.47 -12.15 -4.55
C GLN A 24 11.49 -13.55 -3.94
N TRP A 25 11.81 -13.66 -2.64
CA TRP A 25 11.78 -14.95 -1.94
C TRP A 25 10.38 -15.58 -1.97
N VAL A 26 9.32 -14.78 -1.75
CA VAL A 26 7.93 -15.24 -1.87
C VAL A 26 7.64 -15.65 -3.31
N ALA A 27 7.99 -14.83 -4.30
CA ALA A 27 7.74 -15.14 -5.71
C ALA A 27 8.37 -16.46 -6.18
N ARG A 28 9.51 -16.85 -5.61
CA ARG A 28 10.22 -18.11 -5.89
C ARG A 28 9.58 -19.35 -5.26
N GLN A 29 8.64 -19.21 -4.31
CA GLN A 29 7.95 -20.38 -3.78
C GLN A 29 7.02 -21.00 -4.82
N ASP A 30 6.83 -22.31 -4.73
CA ASP A 30 5.98 -23.07 -5.63
C ASP A 30 4.51 -22.61 -5.52
N PRO A 31 3.90 -22.13 -6.61
CA PRO A 31 2.49 -21.75 -6.62
C PRO A 31 1.52 -22.95 -6.64
N GLY A 32 2.02 -24.18 -6.66
CA GLY A 32 1.23 -25.39 -6.57
C GLY A 32 0.62 -25.85 -7.89
N THR A 33 -0.59 -26.40 -7.83
CA THR A 33 -1.23 -27.05 -8.98
C THR A 33 -1.75 -26.04 -10.01
N ASP A 34 -2.05 -26.48 -11.23
CA ASP A 34 -2.56 -25.58 -12.27
C ASP A 34 -3.94 -25.00 -11.92
N ARG A 35 -4.75 -25.75 -11.17
CA ARG A 35 -6.01 -25.24 -10.62
C ARG A 35 -5.77 -24.11 -9.62
N MET A 36 -4.79 -24.25 -8.72
CA MET A 36 -4.40 -23.20 -7.78
C MET A 36 -3.92 -21.94 -8.50
N LYS A 37 -3.05 -22.10 -9.50
CA LYS A 37 -2.56 -20.98 -10.33
C LYS A 37 -3.69 -20.26 -11.05
N ARG A 38 -4.68 -20.99 -11.59
CA ARG A 38 -5.83 -20.41 -12.29
C ARG A 38 -6.70 -19.55 -11.37
N ILE A 39 -7.05 -20.08 -10.18
CA ILE A 39 -7.85 -19.33 -9.19
C ILE A 39 -7.10 -18.09 -8.71
N ALA A 40 -5.80 -18.24 -8.40
CA ALA A 40 -4.96 -17.11 -8.02
C ALA A 40 -4.85 -16.05 -9.13
N GLY A 41 -4.88 -16.46 -10.40
CA GLY A 41 -4.95 -15.57 -11.55
C GLY A 41 -6.19 -14.68 -11.50
N TYR A 42 -7.38 -15.27 -11.33
CA TYR A 42 -8.64 -14.51 -11.22
C TYR A 42 -8.64 -13.52 -10.05
N ILE A 43 -8.14 -13.95 -8.89
CA ILE A 43 -8.00 -13.07 -7.72
C ILE A 43 -7.04 -11.91 -8.02
N THR A 44 -5.88 -12.22 -8.62
CA THR A 44 -4.89 -11.20 -8.95
C THR A 44 -5.45 -10.19 -9.96
N ASP A 45 -6.11 -10.67 -11.01
CA ASP A 45 -6.67 -9.81 -12.05
C ASP A 45 -7.79 -8.92 -11.50
N GLY A 46 -8.69 -9.48 -10.67
CA GLY A 46 -9.74 -8.73 -9.98
C GLY A 46 -9.19 -7.65 -9.05
N ALA A 47 -8.22 -8.00 -8.21
CA ALA A 47 -7.61 -7.07 -7.26
C ALA A 47 -6.87 -5.93 -7.96
N MET A 48 -6.15 -6.24 -9.05
CA MET A 48 -5.45 -5.25 -9.86
C MET A 48 -6.41 -4.37 -10.66
N ALA A 49 -7.55 -4.91 -11.12
CA ALA A 49 -8.60 -4.13 -11.77
C ALA A 49 -9.25 -3.14 -10.78
N PHE A 50 -9.56 -3.61 -9.56
CA PHE A 50 -10.09 -2.76 -8.49
C PHE A 50 -9.12 -1.62 -8.14
N LEU A 51 -7.85 -1.92 -7.87
CA LEU A 51 -6.85 -0.88 -7.56
C LEU A 51 -6.70 0.14 -8.68
N ARG A 52 -6.68 -0.30 -9.95
CA ARG A 52 -6.62 0.63 -11.09
C ARG A 52 -7.84 1.55 -11.13
N ALA A 53 -9.02 0.99 -10.90
CA ALA A 53 -10.27 1.76 -10.89
C ALA A 53 -10.37 2.74 -9.71
N GLU A 54 -9.85 2.36 -8.54
CA GLU A 54 -9.79 3.21 -7.36
C GLU A 54 -8.76 4.33 -7.56
N TYR A 55 -7.52 4.00 -7.95
CA TYR A 55 -6.44 4.97 -8.10
C TYR A 55 -6.71 5.94 -9.25
N SER A 56 -7.35 5.50 -10.33
CA SER A 56 -7.74 6.40 -11.43
C SER A 56 -8.69 7.51 -10.97
N LYS A 57 -9.52 7.26 -9.95
CA LYS A 57 -10.40 8.29 -9.37
C LYS A 57 -9.65 9.14 -8.35
N LEU A 58 -8.80 8.51 -7.53
CA LEU A 58 -8.02 9.21 -6.50
C LEU A 58 -7.00 10.20 -7.07
N VAL A 59 -6.46 9.97 -8.26
CA VAL A 59 -5.54 10.92 -8.91
C VAL A 59 -6.17 12.31 -9.02
N TRP A 60 -7.45 12.41 -9.42
CA TRP A 60 -8.12 13.71 -9.53
C TRP A 60 -8.27 14.41 -8.20
N PHE A 61 -8.60 13.66 -7.14
CA PHE A 61 -8.65 14.18 -5.78
C PHE A 61 -7.27 14.68 -5.32
N VAL A 62 -6.20 13.88 -5.54
CA VAL A 62 -4.84 14.26 -5.16
C VAL A 62 -4.40 15.52 -5.89
N VAL A 63 -4.65 15.63 -7.20
CA VAL A 63 -4.29 16.82 -7.98
C VAL A 63 -5.04 18.05 -7.48
N ALA A 64 -6.36 17.95 -7.25
CA ALA A 64 -7.15 19.06 -6.75
C ALA A 64 -6.66 19.57 -5.38
N VAL A 65 -6.43 18.64 -4.43
CA VAL A 65 -5.94 19.01 -3.09
C VAL A 65 -4.51 19.53 -3.14
N ALA A 66 -3.64 18.95 -3.97
CA ALA A 66 -2.28 19.45 -4.14
C ALA A 66 -2.26 20.89 -4.66
N LEU A 67 -3.12 21.22 -5.63
CA LEU A 67 -3.25 22.59 -6.15
C LEU A 67 -3.79 23.56 -5.09
N LEU A 68 -4.80 23.15 -4.32
CA LEU A 68 -5.34 23.97 -3.22
C LEU A 68 -4.29 24.23 -2.14
N LEU A 69 -3.51 23.22 -1.76
CA LEU A 69 -2.43 23.36 -0.79
C LEU A 69 -1.28 24.22 -1.32
N THR A 70 -0.96 24.09 -2.61
CA THR A 70 0.04 24.94 -3.27
C THR A 70 -0.41 26.41 -3.25
N TYR A 71 -1.68 26.65 -3.60
CA TYR A 71 -2.27 27.98 -3.61
C TYR A 71 -2.33 28.59 -2.20
N GLN A 72 -2.80 27.83 -1.21
CA GLN A 72 -2.83 28.27 0.18
C GLN A 72 -1.42 28.54 0.72
N GLY A 73 -0.46 27.65 0.42
CA GLY A 73 0.94 27.81 0.79
C GLY A 73 1.64 28.98 0.11
N SER A 74 1.17 29.42 -1.07
CA SER A 74 1.68 30.60 -1.76
C SER A 74 1.17 31.93 -1.19
N ARG A 75 0.00 31.92 -0.54
CA ARG A 75 -0.64 33.11 0.05
C ARG A 75 -0.37 33.29 1.54
N GLY A 76 0.09 32.25 2.21
CA GLY A 76 0.47 32.35 3.62
C GLY A 76 1.79 33.09 3.82
N ASP A 77 2.11 33.35 5.08
CA ASP A 77 3.35 34.00 5.48
C ASP A 77 4.58 33.22 4.96
N ALA A 78 5.34 33.82 4.04
CA ALA A 78 6.47 33.18 3.35
C ALA A 78 7.57 32.71 4.32
N ALA A 79 7.61 33.27 5.54
CA ALA A 79 8.51 32.82 6.60
C ALA A 79 8.09 31.48 7.22
N LYS A 80 6.79 31.12 7.18
CA LYS A 80 6.21 29.95 7.86
C LYS A 80 5.75 28.86 6.91
N THR A 81 5.36 29.23 5.69
CA THR A 81 4.81 28.30 4.70
C THR A 81 5.41 28.49 3.32
N SER A 82 5.15 27.54 2.42
CA SER A 82 5.58 27.59 1.03
C SER A 82 4.60 26.82 0.15
N ALA A 83 4.53 27.22 -1.13
CA ALA A 83 3.84 26.47 -2.18
C ALA A 83 4.31 25.00 -2.26
N LEU A 84 5.51 24.69 -1.77
CA LEU A 84 6.07 23.33 -1.70
C LEU A 84 5.31 22.37 -0.77
N ILE A 85 4.34 22.83 0.03
CA ILE A 85 3.40 21.93 0.75
C ILE A 85 2.68 21.00 -0.22
N GLY A 86 2.24 21.51 -1.37
CA GLY A 86 1.57 20.70 -2.39
C GLY A 86 2.47 19.62 -2.96
N LEU A 87 3.78 19.90 -3.11
CA LEU A 87 4.77 18.90 -3.51
C LEU A 87 4.92 17.82 -2.43
N SER A 88 5.08 18.21 -1.16
CA SER A 88 5.16 17.25 -0.05
C SER A 88 3.92 16.36 0.00
N PHE A 89 2.73 16.93 -0.19
CA PHE A 89 1.47 16.19 -0.27
C PHE A 89 1.45 15.19 -1.42
N ALA A 90 1.81 15.62 -2.63
CA ALA A 90 1.85 14.75 -3.80
C ALA A 90 2.84 13.58 -3.61
N VAL A 91 4.02 13.85 -3.05
CA VAL A 91 5.03 12.83 -2.73
C VAL A 91 4.52 11.86 -1.68
N GLY A 92 3.86 12.34 -0.62
CA GLY A 92 3.25 11.49 0.41
C GLY A 92 2.14 10.60 -0.14
N ALA A 93 1.27 11.17 -0.97
CA ALA A 93 0.21 10.42 -1.66
C ALA A 93 0.80 9.34 -2.59
N LEU A 94 1.84 9.68 -3.35
CA LEU A 94 2.54 8.73 -4.22
C LEU A 94 3.19 7.59 -3.42
N CYS A 95 3.89 7.90 -2.33
CA CYS A 95 4.49 6.89 -1.46
C CYS A 95 3.44 5.93 -0.88
N SER A 96 2.29 6.46 -0.44
CA SER A 96 1.19 5.66 0.09
C SER A 96 0.55 4.76 -0.98
N ALA A 97 0.30 5.29 -2.17
CA ALA A 97 -0.23 4.53 -3.30
C ALA A 97 0.74 3.42 -3.76
N LEU A 98 2.05 3.73 -3.82
CA LEU A 98 3.08 2.74 -4.15
C LEU A 98 3.17 1.64 -3.09
N ALA A 99 3.06 1.98 -1.80
CA ALA A 99 3.06 0.99 -0.73
C ALA A 99 1.88 0.04 -0.83
N GLY A 100 0.67 0.57 -1.07
CA GLY A 100 -0.54 -0.23 -1.29
C GLY A 100 -0.42 -1.15 -2.51
N PHE A 101 0.07 -0.63 -3.63
CA PHE A 101 0.27 -1.41 -4.86
C PHE A 101 1.29 -2.54 -4.68
N ILE A 102 2.45 -2.27 -4.07
CA ILE A 102 3.47 -3.28 -3.79
C ILE A 102 2.91 -4.34 -2.84
N GLY A 103 2.20 -3.92 -1.79
CA GLY A 103 1.56 -4.80 -0.83
C GLY A 103 0.58 -5.77 -1.51
N MET A 104 -0.35 -5.24 -2.31
CA MET A 104 -1.35 -6.06 -2.99
C MET A 104 -0.72 -7.04 -3.99
N LYS A 105 0.29 -6.60 -4.77
CA LYS A 105 0.99 -7.47 -5.73
C LYS A 105 1.73 -8.63 -5.06
N VAL A 106 2.14 -8.47 -3.82
CA VAL A 106 2.83 -9.51 -3.05
C VAL A 106 1.82 -10.39 -2.33
N ALA A 107 0.77 -9.82 -1.77
CA ALA A 107 -0.32 -10.56 -1.12
C ALA A 107 -1.00 -11.55 -2.09
N THR A 108 -1.36 -11.07 -3.29
CA THR A 108 -1.94 -11.89 -4.38
C THR A 108 -1.01 -12.97 -4.94
N LYS A 109 0.30 -12.87 -4.68
CA LYS A 109 1.26 -13.95 -4.98
C LYS A 109 1.44 -14.89 -3.79
N ALA A 110 1.40 -14.37 -2.57
CA ALA A 110 1.65 -15.10 -1.35
C ALA A 110 0.49 -16.05 -1.03
N ASN A 111 -0.76 -15.65 -1.26
CA ASN A 111 -1.97 -16.45 -0.97
C ASN A 111 -1.88 -17.90 -1.49
N VAL A 112 -1.64 -18.10 -2.79
CA VAL A 112 -1.60 -19.41 -3.43
C VAL A 112 -0.40 -20.24 -2.97
N ARG A 113 0.72 -19.58 -2.70
CA ARG A 113 1.95 -20.20 -2.20
C ARG A 113 1.80 -20.65 -0.75
N THR A 114 1.08 -19.87 0.06
CA THR A 114 0.70 -20.23 1.42
C THR A 114 -0.23 -21.45 1.41
N ALA A 115 -1.26 -21.45 0.56
CA ALA A 115 -2.15 -22.60 0.40
C ALA A 115 -1.41 -23.86 -0.04
N HIS A 116 -0.47 -23.74 -0.98
CA HIS A 116 0.37 -24.87 -1.37
C HIS A 116 1.29 -25.33 -0.23
N ALA A 117 1.92 -24.41 0.48
CA ALA A 117 2.79 -24.69 1.63
C ALA A 117 2.05 -25.37 2.79
N ALA A 118 0.75 -25.08 2.98
CA ALA A 118 -0.09 -25.72 3.98
C ALA A 118 -0.19 -27.24 3.79
N ARG A 119 -0.03 -27.74 2.55
CA ARG A 119 0.06 -29.19 2.27
C ARG A 119 1.26 -29.87 2.92
N LYS A 120 2.30 -29.10 3.28
CA LYS A 120 3.51 -29.59 3.98
C LYS A 120 3.45 -29.36 5.49
N GLY A 121 2.42 -28.68 5.99
CA GLY A 121 2.21 -28.38 7.40
C GLY A 121 2.10 -26.89 7.72
N LEU A 122 1.57 -26.61 8.91
CA LEU A 122 1.24 -25.26 9.38
C LEU A 122 2.46 -24.33 9.44
N ALA A 123 3.61 -24.81 9.92
CA ALA A 123 4.83 -24.01 10.04
C ALA A 123 5.32 -23.48 8.68
N SER A 124 5.19 -24.30 7.63
CA SER A 124 5.57 -23.90 6.26
C SER A 124 4.62 -22.83 5.73
N ALA A 125 3.31 -23.00 5.93
CA ALA A 125 2.32 -22.01 5.52
C ALA A 125 2.52 -20.67 6.23
N LEU A 126 2.68 -20.71 7.56
CA LEU A 126 2.92 -19.51 8.37
C LEU A 126 4.20 -18.78 7.93
N THR A 127 5.26 -19.51 7.60
CA THR A 127 6.52 -18.90 7.13
C THR A 127 6.30 -18.11 5.84
N VAL A 128 5.53 -18.65 4.88
CA VAL A 128 5.23 -17.97 3.61
C VAL A 128 4.32 -16.77 3.85
N ALA A 129 3.24 -16.95 4.63
CA ALA A 129 2.29 -15.89 4.95
C ALA A 129 2.96 -14.72 5.69
N PHE A 130 3.74 -15.02 6.73
CA PHE A 130 4.45 -14.00 7.53
C PHE A 130 5.47 -13.25 6.70
N ARG A 131 6.26 -13.95 5.86
CA ARG A 131 7.22 -13.31 4.96
C ARG A 131 6.51 -12.46 3.90
N GLY A 132 5.36 -12.92 3.38
CA GLY A 132 4.50 -12.12 2.51
C GLY A 132 4.01 -10.83 3.18
N GLY A 133 3.48 -10.92 4.40
CA GLY A 133 3.03 -9.76 5.18
C GLY A 133 4.16 -8.79 5.54
N SER A 134 5.36 -9.30 5.82
CA SER A 134 6.53 -8.47 6.15
C SER A 134 6.93 -7.52 5.02
N VAL A 135 6.64 -7.88 3.76
CA VAL A 135 6.90 -7.04 2.59
C VAL A 135 6.02 -5.79 2.62
N MET A 136 4.74 -5.93 2.96
CA MET A 136 3.84 -4.77 3.09
C MET A 136 4.31 -3.86 4.22
N GLY A 137 4.59 -4.41 5.41
CA GLY A 137 5.02 -3.62 6.57
C GLY A 137 6.33 -2.86 6.32
N MET A 138 7.37 -3.56 5.85
CA MET A 138 8.66 -2.94 5.56
C MET A 138 8.62 -2.01 4.34
N GLY A 139 7.74 -2.27 3.37
CA GLY A 139 7.51 -1.39 2.23
C GLY A 139 6.93 -0.04 2.64
N VAL A 140 5.92 -0.04 3.52
CA VAL A 140 5.32 1.19 4.08
C VAL A 140 6.37 1.98 4.87
N VAL A 141 7.10 1.32 5.77
CA VAL A 141 8.14 1.97 6.57
C VAL A 141 9.26 2.51 5.68
N GLY A 142 9.73 1.72 4.71
CA GLY A 142 10.79 2.11 3.79
C GLY A 142 10.43 3.30 2.93
N LEU A 143 9.25 3.29 2.29
CA LEU A 143 8.76 4.41 1.47
C LEU A 143 8.48 5.66 2.31
N GLY A 144 7.94 5.49 3.52
CA GLY A 144 7.68 6.59 4.45
C GLY A 144 8.97 7.28 4.92
N VAL A 145 9.93 6.50 5.42
CA VAL A 145 11.22 7.02 5.91
C VAL A 145 12.02 7.64 4.75
N LEU A 146 12.09 6.98 3.60
CA LEU A 146 12.80 7.49 2.44
C LEU A 146 12.15 8.77 1.89
N GLY A 147 10.84 8.78 1.70
CA GLY A 147 10.10 9.95 1.19
C GLY A 147 10.24 11.17 2.11
N LEU A 148 10.03 10.97 3.42
CA LEU A 148 10.14 12.05 4.40
C LEU A 148 11.57 12.56 4.53
N SER A 149 12.57 11.67 4.55
CA SER A 149 13.98 12.07 4.69
C SER A 149 14.51 12.78 3.45
N LEU A 150 14.12 12.37 2.24
CA LEU A 150 14.49 13.07 1.00
C LEU A 150 13.90 14.48 0.96
N LEU A 151 12.62 14.64 1.32
CA LEU A 151 11.99 15.95 1.41
C LEU A 151 12.65 16.83 2.48
N PHE A 152 12.95 16.25 3.65
CA PHE A 152 13.65 16.95 4.71
C PHE A 152 15.03 17.45 4.25
N LEU A 153 15.83 16.60 3.59
CA LEU A 153 17.14 16.99 3.06
C LEU A 153 17.02 18.05 1.97
N PHE A 154 16.00 17.97 1.12
CA PHE A 154 15.75 18.96 0.08
C PHE A 154 15.42 20.34 0.66
N TYR A 155 14.52 20.43 1.65
CA TYR A 155 14.11 21.70 2.24
C TYR A 155 15.15 22.27 3.22
N TYR A 156 15.69 21.44 4.11
CA TYR A 156 16.65 21.88 5.13
C TYR A 156 18.06 22.05 4.55
N GLY A 157 18.54 21.08 3.79
CA GLY A 157 19.89 21.08 3.23
C GLY A 157 20.03 21.86 1.92
N GLY A 158 19.01 21.78 1.05
CA GLY A 158 19.03 22.45 -0.26
C GLY A 158 18.59 23.91 -0.21
N GLN A 159 17.48 24.20 0.48
CA GLN A 159 16.93 25.56 0.54
C GLN A 159 17.33 26.35 1.80
N GLY A 160 18.00 25.72 2.76
CA GLY A 160 18.48 26.39 3.98
C GLY A 160 17.37 26.94 4.88
N TRP A 161 16.16 26.37 4.80
CA TRP A 161 15.01 26.85 5.56
C TRP A 161 15.12 26.56 7.06
N GLU A 162 14.50 27.42 7.87
CA GLU A 162 14.36 27.19 9.31
C GLU A 162 13.54 25.92 9.57
N ILE A 163 13.91 25.16 10.61
CA ILE A 163 13.28 23.87 10.96
C ILE A 163 11.76 23.99 11.09
N LYS A 164 11.25 25.09 11.66
CA LYS A 164 9.81 25.32 11.82
C LYS A 164 9.08 25.30 10.47
N LYS A 165 9.61 26.00 9.47
CA LYS A 165 9.06 26.00 8.10
C LYS A 165 9.15 24.62 7.45
N VAL A 166 10.26 23.92 7.64
CA VAL A 166 10.42 22.55 7.11
C VAL A 166 9.37 21.60 7.69
N ILE A 167 9.14 21.64 9.00
CA ILE A 167 8.11 20.81 9.65
C ILE A 167 6.73 21.14 9.09
N THR A 168 6.37 22.42 8.98
CA THR A 168 5.09 22.84 8.39
C THR A 168 4.92 22.37 6.95
N VAL A 169 6.00 22.33 6.17
CA VAL A 169 5.94 21.84 4.78
C VAL A 169 5.86 20.32 4.70
N LEU A 170 6.47 19.61 5.66
CA LEU A 170 6.43 18.15 5.76
C LEU A 170 5.10 17.61 6.29
N THR A 171 4.30 18.39 7.02
CA THR A 171 2.94 17.94 7.39
C THR A 171 2.09 17.65 6.16
N GLY A 172 2.36 18.32 5.03
CA GLY A 172 1.77 18.00 3.73
C GLY A 172 1.99 16.54 3.32
N PHE A 173 3.19 15.98 3.56
CA PHE A 173 3.50 14.57 3.28
C PHE A 173 2.61 13.63 4.09
N SER A 174 2.51 13.85 5.40
CA SER A 174 1.64 13.05 6.28
C SER A 174 0.18 13.15 5.85
N PHE A 175 -0.28 14.34 5.45
CA PHE A 175 -1.64 14.56 4.97
C PHE A 175 -1.93 13.83 3.66
N GLY A 176 -1.01 13.86 2.70
CA GLY A 176 -1.14 13.14 1.43
C GLY A 176 -1.13 11.62 1.61
N ALA A 177 -0.21 11.12 2.43
CA ALA A 177 -0.12 9.69 2.73
C ALA A 177 -1.41 9.17 3.42
N SER A 178 -1.93 9.93 4.38
CA SER A 178 -3.15 9.59 5.13
C SER A 178 -4.40 9.66 4.26
N SER A 179 -4.46 10.62 3.33
CA SER A 179 -5.59 10.78 2.41
C SER A 179 -5.76 9.56 1.51
N ILE A 180 -4.67 9.09 0.87
CA ILE A 180 -4.72 7.85 0.08
C ILE A 180 -5.06 6.64 0.94
N ALA A 181 -4.47 6.54 2.14
CA ALA A 181 -4.74 5.43 3.04
C ALA A 181 -6.21 5.38 3.51
N LEU A 182 -6.84 6.55 3.72
CA LEU A 182 -8.25 6.66 4.07
C LEU A 182 -9.13 6.10 2.96
N PHE A 183 -8.95 6.58 1.72
CA PHE A 183 -9.76 6.13 0.61
C PHE A 183 -9.54 4.65 0.29
N ALA A 184 -8.29 4.18 0.27
CA ALA A 184 -7.98 2.77 0.03
C ALA A 184 -8.61 1.84 1.08
N ARG A 185 -8.63 2.27 2.35
CA ARG A 185 -9.23 1.48 3.44
C ARG A 185 -10.75 1.48 3.39
N VAL A 186 -11.37 2.62 3.05
CA VAL A 186 -12.83 2.73 2.94
C VAL A 186 -13.33 2.04 1.67
N GLY A 187 -12.73 2.33 0.52
CA GLY A 187 -13.08 1.74 -0.77
C GLY A 187 -12.88 0.23 -0.77
N GLY A 188 -11.69 -0.23 -0.38
CA GLY A 188 -11.41 -1.65 -0.21
C GLY A 188 -12.31 -2.31 0.85
N GLY A 189 -12.54 -1.63 1.97
CA GLY A 189 -13.40 -2.10 3.05
C GLY A 189 -14.86 -2.32 2.62
N ILE A 190 -15.42 -1.41 1.81
CA ILE A 190 -16.75 -1.56 1.23
C ILE A 190 -16.78 -2.74 0.25
N TYR A 191 -15.76 -2.85 -0.62
CA TYR A 191 -15.68 -3.93 -1.61
C TYR A 191 -15.64 -5.32 -0.93
N THR A 192 -14.70 -5.52 0.00
CA THR A 192 -14.53 -6.80 0.70
C THR A 192 -15.76 -7.15 1.53
N LYS A 193 -16.31 -6.21 2.31
CA LYS A 193 -17.45 -6.51 3.20
C LYS A 193 -18.77 -6.71 2.49
N ALA A 194 -18.99 -6.05 1.35
CA ALA A 194 -20.16 -6.35 0.54
C ALA A 194 -20.10 -7.77 -0.04
N ALA A 195 -18.91 -8.23 -0.46
CA ALA A 195 -18.71 -9.56 -1.01
C ALA A 195 -18.79 -10.66 0.08
N ASP A 196 -18.06 -10.48 1.18
CA ASP A 196 -18.00 -11.37 2.35
C ASP A 196 -19.41 -11.65 2.91
N VAL A 197 -20.18 -10.61 3.25
CA VAL A 197 -21.53 -10.76 3.81
C VAL A 197 -22.49 -11.43 2.81
N GLY A 198 -22.39 -11.09 1.52
CA GLY A 198 -23.23 -11.70 0.49
C GLY A 198 -22.90 -13.17 0.25
N ALA A 199 -21.61 -13.51 0.22
CA ALA A 199 -21.13 -14.87 0.04
C ALA A 199 -21.56 -15.77 1.21
N ASP A 200 -21.37 -15.28 2.44
CA ASP A 200 -21.62 -16.05 3.64
C ASP A 200 -23.11 -16.26 3.93
N LEU A 201 -23.95 -15.23 3.78
CA LEU A 201 -25.39 -15.37 4.05
C LEU A 201 -26.05 -16.34 3.07
N VAL A 202 -25.85 -16.13 1.77
CA VAL A 202 -26.50 -16.97 0.76
C VAL A 202 -25.88 -18.37 0.73
N GLY A 203 -24.55 -18.47 0.87
CA GLY A 203 -23.84 -19.73 0.85
C GLY A 203 -24.13 -20.59 2.08
N LYS A 204 -23.79 -20.10 3.27
CA LYS A 204 -23.84 -20.88 4.51
C LYS A 204 -25.26 -21.01 5.06
N VAL A 205 -26.04 -19.91 5.06
CA VAL A 205 -27.33 -19.86 5.77
C VAL A 205 -28.48 -20.34 4.89
N GLU A 206 -28.54 -19.89 3.63
CA GLU A 206 -29.66 -20.24 2.75
C GLU A 206 -29.43 -21.54 1.97
N ALA A 207 -28.28 -21.68 1.32
CA ALA A 207 -27.99 -22.83 0.45
C ALA A 207 -27.35 -24.01 1.19
N GLY A 208 -26.85 -23.81 2.42
CA GLY A 208 -26.20 -24.86 3.22
C GLY A 208 -24.88 -25.38 2.64
N ILE A 209 -24.21 -24.60 1.79
CA ILE A 209 -22.90 -24.97 1.23
C ILE A 209 -21.75 -24.44 2.12
N PRO A 210 -20.58 -25.09 2.13
CA PRO A 210 -19.43 -24.61 2.89
C PRO A 210 -18.98 -23.19 2.52
N GLU A 211 -18.22 -22.56 3.42
CA GLU A 211 -17.49 -21.33 3.15
C GLU A 211 -16.53 -21.49 1.96
N ASP A 212 -16.32 -20.42 1.19
CA ASP A 212 -15.45 -20.41 0.02
C ASP A 212 -15.77 -21.49 -1.04
N HIS A 213 -17.01 -21.99 -1.05
CA HIS A 213 -17.39 -23.06 -1.97
C HIS A 213 -17.40 -22.58 -3.43
N PRO A 214 -16.81 -23.33 -4.38
CA PRO A 214 -16.64 -22.88 -5.77
C PRO A 214 -17.95 -22.67 -6.56
N LEU A 215 -19.09 -23.12 -6.03
CA LEU A 215 -20.41 -22.87 -6.63
C LEU A 215 -20.99 -21.51 -6.23
N ASN A 216 -20.43 -20.84 -5.21
CA ASN A 216 -20.87 -19.54 -4.80
C ASN A 216 -20.18 -18.46 -5.64
N PRO A 217 -20.91 -17.70 -6.47
CA PRO A 217 -20.32 -16.73 -7.39
C PRO A 217 -19.64 -15.55 -6.69
N ALA A 218 -19.96 -15.29 -5.41
CA ALA A 218 -19.39 -14.19 -4.66
C ALA A 218 -17.97 -14.48 -4.11
N THR A 219 -17.54 -15.75 -4.08
CA THR A 219 -16.27 -16.18 -3.45
C THR A 219 -15.02 -15.57 -4.09
N ILE A 220 -15.03 -15.34 -5.40
CA ILE A 220 -13.91 -14.65 -6.06
C ILE A 220 -13.85 -13.19 -5.63
N ALA A 221 -15.00 -12.50 -5.52
CA ALA A 221 -15.05 -11.11 -5.08
C ALA A 221 -14.62 -10.98 -3.61
N ASP A 222 -15.01 -11.93 -2.77
CA ASP A 222 -14.58 -12.02 -1.37
C ASP A 222 -13.05 -12.15 -1.28
N ASN A 223 -12.47 -13.14 -1.98
CA ASN A 223 -11.02 -13.35 -2.00
C ASN A 223 -10.22 -12.25 -2.71
N VAL A 224 -10.87 -11.42 -3.53
CA VAL A 224 -10.27 -10.22 -4.15
C VAL A 224 -10.22 -9.06 -3.16
N GLY A 225 -11.24 -8.91 -2.32
CA GLY A 225 -11.39 -7.82 -1.35
C GLY A 225 -10.46 -7.95 -0.15
#